data_AF-Q5YUF8-F1
#
_entry.id   AF-Q5YUF8-F1
#
_cell.length_a   1.000
_cell.length_b   1.000
_cell.length_c   1.000
_cell.angle_alpha   90.00
_cell.angle_beta   90.00
_cell.angle_gamma   90.00
#
_symmetry.space_group_name_H-M   'P 1'
#
loop_
_entity.id
_entity.type
_entity.pdbx_description
1 polymer ?
#
loop_
_entity_poly.entity_id
_entity_poly.type
_entity_poly.pdbx_seq_one_letter_code
_entity_poly.pdbx_strand_id
1 'polypeptide(L)'
;MPRHDHSRRASPACSMPSRPPTSQAFARMAAAITPILEAGADDGSLRADVQAGDVVLLIAGSLMPVRDDAAQTQRLLTLVLDALRPMKAG
;
A
#
# COMPACT_ATOMS: atom_id res chain seq x y z
N MET A 1 11.23 58.45 26.49
CA MET A 1 11.48 56.99 26.31
C MET A 1 11.15 56.30 27.63
N PRO A 2 10.51 55.11 27.67
CA PRO A 2 10.44 54.11 26.61
C PRO A 2 9.02 53.80 26.07
N ARG A 3 9.01 53.18 24.90
CA ARG A 3 7.84 52.78 24.10
C ARG A 3 7.30 51.43 24.61
N HIS A 4 5.99 51.31 24.74
CA HIS A 4 5.31 50.02 24.79
C HIS A 4 5.27 49.43 23.38
N ASP A 5 6.34 48.74 23.02
CA ASP A 5 6.27 47.65 22.05
C ASP A 5 6.72 46.43 22.85
N HIS A 6 5.92 45.37 22.90
CA HIS A 6 6.38 43.99 23.08
C HIS A 6 5.24 43.03 22.75
N SER A 7 5.37 42.51 21.54
CA SER A 7 5.20 41.08 21.25
C SER A 7 3.81 40.63 20.86
N ARG A 8 3.57 40.71 19.54
CA ARG A 8 2.75 39.75 18.79
C ARG A 8 3.07 38.34 19.29
N ARG A 9 2.14 37.71 20.01
CA ARG A 9 2.16 36.25 20.17
C ARG A 9 2.07 35.64 18.78
N ALA A 10 3.18 35.06 18.31
CA ALA A 10 3.14 34.13 17.21
C ALA A 10 2.19 32.99 17.62
N SER A 11 1.10 32.82 16.87
CA SER A 11 0.25 31.63 17.00
C SER A 11 1.12 30.38 16.86
N PRO A 12 0.93 29.33 17.67
CA PRO A 12 1.55 28.05 17.38
C PRO A 12 1.00 27.62 16.02
N ALA A 13 1.88 27.50 15.02
CA ALA A 13 1.54 26.82 13.79
C ALA A 13 0.98 25.45 14.20
N CYS A 14 -0.28 25.22 13.89
CA CYS A 14 -0.90 23.92 14.05
C CYS A 14 -0.06 22.96 13.20
N SER A 15 0.80 22.16 13.86
CA SER A 15 1.52 21.08 13.21
C SER A 15 0.46 20.14 12.64
N MET A 16 0.23 20.21 11.33
CA MET A 16 -0.60 19.25 10.61
C MET A 16 -0.08 17.85 10.99
N PRO A 17 -0.94 16.92 11.41
CA PRO A 17 -0.50 15.55 11.64
C PRO A 17 0.10 15.04 10.34
N SER A 18 1.34 14.55 10.41
CA SER A 18 1.97 13.84 9.30
C SER A 18 1.00 12.78 8.80
N ARG A 19 0.76 12.75 7.49
CA ARG A 19 -0.10 11.75 6.84
C ARG A 19 0.26 10.37 7.40
N PRO A 20 -0.72 9.54 7.81
CA PRO A 20 -0.42 8.31 8.53
C PRO A 20 0.60 7.46 7.75
N PRO A 21 1.57 6.83 8.43
CA PRO A 21 2.68 6.11 7.80
C PRO A 21 2.21 4.99 6.86
N THR A 22 0.97 4.53 7.04
CA THR A 22 0.27 3.60 6.13
C THR A 22 0.21 4.10 4.70
N SER A 23 0.02 5.40 4.46
CA SER A 23 -0.05 5.97 3.11
C SER A 23 1.30 5.92 2.38
N GLN A 24 2.40 6.13 3.09
CA GLN A 24 3.73 6.07 2.48
C GLN A 24 4.21 4.62 2.31
N ALA A 25 3.96 3.75 3.28
CA ALA A 25 4.26 2.33 3.17
C ALA A 25 3.48 1.69 2.01
N PHE A 26 2.19 2.01 1.87
CA PHE A 26 1.36 1.56 0.76
C PHE A 26 1.92 2.00 -0.59
N ALA A 27 2.28 3.29 -0.73
CA ALA A 27 2.84 3.81 -1.98
C ALA A 27 4.17 3.13 -2.34
N ARG A 28 5.05 2.88 -1.35
CA ARG A 28 6.31 2.15 -1.56
C ARG A 28 6.06 0.70 -2.00
N MET A 29 5.11 0.01 -1.38
CA MET A 29 4.76 -1.36 -1.73
C MET A 29 4.17 -1.44 -3.14
N ALA A 30 3.24 -0.54 -3.48
CA ALA A 30 2.64 -0.49 -4.81
C ALA A 30 3.73 -0.26 -5.87
N ALA A 31 4.61 0.72 -5.67
CA ALA A 31 5.72 0.99 -6.59
C ALA A 31 6.70 -0.19 -6.72
N ALA A 32 6.93 -0.95 -5.65
CA ALA A 32 7.80 -2.13 -5.69
C ALA A 32 7.18 -3.31 -6.44
N ILE A 33 5.84 -3.45 -6.40
CA ILE A 33 5.12 -4.55 -7.04
C ILE A 33 4.82 -4.25 -8.51
N THR A 34 4.64 -2.98 -8.90
CA THR A 34 4.43 -2.56 -10.29
C THR A 34 5.34 -3.27 -11.31
N PRO A 35 6.68 -3.24 -11.20
CA PRO A 35 7.55 -3.87 -12.20
C PRO A 35 7.39 -5.41 -12.25
N ILE A 36 6.96 -6.04 -11.16
CA ILE A 36 6.69 -7.48 -11.12
C ILE A 36 5.42 -7.79 -11.92
N LEU A 37 4.37 -6.98 -11.75
CA LEU A 37 3.12 -7.12 -12.48
C LEU A 37 3.29 -6.82 -13.97
N GLU A 38 4.05 -5.79 -14.31
CA GLU A 38 4.38 -5.44 -15.70
C GLU A 38 5.15 -6.58 -16.37
N ALA A 39 6.23 -7.08 -15.75
CA ALA A 39 7.00 -8.19 -16.30
C ALA A 39 6.15 -9.47 -16.47
N GLY A 40 5.30 -9.80 -15.49
CA GLY A 40 4.43 -10.97 -15.57
C GLY A 40 3.28 -10.81 -16.57
N ALA A 41 2.81 -9.58 -16.80
CA ALA A 41 1.85 -9.32 -17.86
C ALA A 41 2.51 -9.46 -19.24
N ASP A 42 3.74 -8.95 -19.40
CA ASP A 42 4.52 -9.04 -20.63
C ASP A 42 4.88 -10.48 -21.01
N ASP A 43 5.23 -11.32 -20.04
CA ASP A 43 5.53 -12.75 -20.26
C ASP A 43 4.28 -13.66 -20.29
N GLY A 44 3.12 -13.11 -19.97
CA GLY A 44 1.83 -13.81 -19.96
C GLY A 44 1.62 -14.74 -18.76
N SER A 45 2.45 -14.68 -17.71
CA SER A 45 2.28 -15.42 -16.46
C SER A 45 1.29 -14.77 -15.48
N LEU A 46 1.00 -13.48 -15.64
CA LEU A 46 0.05 -12.70 -14.86
C LEU A 46 -0.97 -12.00 -15.75
N ARG A 47 -2.15 -11.71 -15.20
CA ARG A 47 -3.19 -10.92 -15.86
C ARG A 47 -2.81 -9.43 -15.89
N ALA A 48 -3.06 -8.77 -17.02
CA ALA A 48 -2.65 -7.39 -17.28
C ALA A 48 -3.63 -6.31 -16.75
N ASP A 49 -4.80 -6.72 -16.24
CA ASP A 49 -5.89 -5.83 -15.81
C ASP A 49 -5.87 -5.53 -14.30
N VAL A 50 -4.78 -5.83 -13.60
CA VAL A 50 -4.65 -5.63 -12.15
C VAL A 50 -3.70 -4.49 -11.84
N GLN A 51 -4.14 -3.57 -10.98
CA GLN A 51 -3.32 -2.46 -10.50
C GLN A 51 -2.53 -2.88 -9.24
N ALA A 52 -1.28 -2.42 -9.13
CA ALA A 52 -0.43 -2.75 -7.97
C ALA A 52 -1.04 -2.34 -6.62
N GLY A 53 -1.79 -1.24 -6.58
CA GLY A 53 -2.50 -0.80 -5.37
C GLY A 53 -3.55 -1.80 -4.89
N ASP A 54 -4.28 -2.42 -5.82
CA ASP A 54 -5.30 -3.42 -5.50
C ASP A 54 -4.66 -4.70 -4.95
N VAL A 55 -3.48 -5.08 -5.48
CA VAL A 55 -2.70 -6.21 -4.97
C VAL A 55 -2.24 -5.96 -3.53
N VAL A 56 -1.72 -4.76 -3.24
CA VAL A 56 -1.31 -4.40 -1.87
C VAL A 56 -2.51 -4.46 -0.92
N LEU A 57 -3.66 -3.93 -1.34
CA LEU A 57 -4.88 -3.95 -0.53
C LEU A 57 -5.38 -5.38 -0.30
N LEU A 58 -5.33 -6.23 -1.32
CA LEU A 58 -5.72 -7.64 -1.25
C LEU A 58 -4.81 -8.43 -0.31
N ILE A 59 -3.48 -8.26 -0.41
CA ILE A 59 -2.50 -8.92 0.48
C ILE A 59 -2.70 -8.44 1.91
N ALA A 60 -2.80 -7.12 2.14
CA ALA A 60 -2.99 -6.57 3.47
C ALA A 60 -4.30 -7.05 4.10
N GLY A 61 -5.40 -7.04 3.36
CA GLY A 61 -6.71 -7.46 3.86
C GLY A 61 -6.82 -8.97 4.10
N SER A 62 -6.18 -9.79 3.28
CA SER A 62 -6.25 -11.26 3.41
C SER A 62 -5.27 -11.81 4.45
N LEU A 63 -4.06 -11.27 4.55
CA LEU A 63 -3.02 -11.84 5.41
C LEU A 63 -2.96 -11.23 6.81
N MET A 64 -3.39 -9.97 7.01
CA MET A 64 -3.36 -9.36 8.35
C MET A 64 -4.13 -10.14 9.43
N PRO A 65 -5.31 -10.73 9.14
CA PRO A 65 -6.08 -11.48 10.14
C PRO A 65 -5.46 -12.82 10.54
N VAL A 66 -4.60 -13.40 9.71
CA VAL A 66 -4.10 -14.79 9.86
C VAL A 66 -2.59 -14.84 10.17
N ARG A 67 -2.03 -13.72 10.61
CA ARG A 67 -0.58 -13.53 10.83
C ARG A 67 0.09 -14.57 11.73
N ASP A 68 -0.66 -15.18 12.64
CA ASP A 68 -0.15 -16.14 13.63
C ASP A 68 -0.37 -17.61 13.19
N ASP A 69 -1.03 -17.84 12.06
CA ASP A 69 -1.21 -19.17 11.46
C ASP A 69 -0.48 -19.24 10.11
N ALA A 70 0.71 -19.84 10.14
CA ALA A 70 1.55 -20.01 8.95
C ALA A 70 0.87 -20.87 7.86
N ALA A 71 0.10 -21.89 8.25
CA ALA A 71 -0.57 -22.77 7.31
C ALA A 71 -1.74 -22.05 6.62
N GLN A 72 -2.51 -21.25 7.37
CA GLN A 72 -3.57 -20.42 6.80
C GLN A 72 -3.01 -19.30 5.93
N THR A 73 -1.92 -18.66 6.37
CA THR A 73 -1.20 -17.66 5.58
C THR A 73 -0.77 -18.23 4.24
N GLN A 74 -0.17 -19.42 4.21
CA GLN A 74 0.24 -20.06 2.96
C GLN A 74 -0.95 -20.35 2.04
N ARG A 75 -2.07 -20.86 2.56
CA ARG A 75 -3.28 -21.10 1.76
C ARG A 75 -3.84 -19.81 1.17
N LEU A 76 -3.95 -18.73 1.96
CA LEU A 76 -4.45 -17.45 1.47
C LEU A 76 -3.50 -16.81 0.45
N LEU A 77 -2.19 -16.90 0.68
CA LEU A 77 -1.22 -16.41 -0.30
C LEU A 77 -1.32 -17.16 -1.62
N THR A 78 -1.49 -18.48 -1.60
CA THR A 78 -1.76 -19.27 -2.83
C THR A 78 -3.00 -18.76 -3.55
N LEU A 79 -4.10 -18.49 -2.84
CA LEU A 79 -5.32 -17.96 -3.44
C LEU A 79 -5.11 -16.56 -4.05
N VAL A 80 -4.35 -15.70 -3.38
CA VAL A 80 -3.99 -14.37 -3.90
C VAL A 80 -3.18 -14.51 -5.19
N LEU A 81 -2.17 -15.38 -5.22
CA LEU A 81 -1.35 -15.61 -6.41
C LEU A 81 -2.15 -16.24 -7.55
N ASP A 82 -3.06 -17.18 -7.25
CA ASP A 82 -3.95 -17.77 -8.25
C ASP A 82 -4.88 -16.72 -8.87
N ALA A 83 -5.36 -15.74 -8.10
CA ALA A 83 -6.20 -14.65 -8.60
C ALA A 83 -5.48 -13.69 -9.58
N LEU A 84 -4.14 -13.69 -9.57
CA LEU A 84 -3.30 -12.91 -10.48
C LEU A 84 -2.95 -13.66 -11.77
N ARG A 85 -3.25 -14.96 -11.85
CA ARG A 85 -2.99 -15.73 -13.07
C ARG A 85 -3.90 -15.27 -14.21
N PRO A 86 -3.48 -15.45 -15.47
CA PRO A 86 -4.29 -15.14 -16.64
C PRO A 86 -5.64 -15.84 -16.54
N MET A 87 -6.72 -15.08 -16.74
CA MET A 87 -8.03 -15.67 -16.90
C MET A 87 -8.03 -16.42 -18.24
N LYS A 88 -8.22 -17.74 -18.19
CA LYS A 88 -8.52 -18.49 -19.40
C LYS A 88 -9.82 -17.91 -19.97
N ALA A 89 -9.78 -17.38 -21.18
CA ALA A 89 -11.00 -17.15 -21.93
C ALA A 89 -11.68 -18.52 -22.08
N GLY A 90 -12.86 -18.66 -21.44
CA GLY A 90 -13.72 -19.82 -21.63
C GLY A 90 -14.28 -19.87 -23.04
#